data_AF-A0A1T5MMD9-F1
#
_entry.id   AF-A0A1T5MMD9-F1
#
_cell.length_a   1.000
_cell.length_b   1.000
_cell.length_c   1.000
_cell.angle_alpha   90.00
_cell.angle_beta   90.00
_cell.angle_gamma   90.00
#
_symmetry.space_group_name_H-M   'P 1'
#
loop_
_entity.id
_entity.type
_entity.pdbx_description
1 polymer ?
#
loop_
_entity_poly.entity_id
_entity_poly.type
_entity_poly.pdbx_seq_one_letter_code
_entity_poly.pdbx_strand_id
1 'polypeptide(L)'
;MKTLLNCIEEIPERLTDIYEGRENLFELLKGYVGNKKINKIVVVASGTSFNGAFTTKLFGEKILNIPVDIIYPNLFLNYFNKNLLSEDILYLFISQTGTTRLVYNSLKLVKDKGLMNISITEDLDSPIAKEASLVIDMKTGGEKYIYRTIGYSATCGILYMLYLNILRIKGNISCDDYTAYGSDFLLAVNNLENIMDEVIKWYSGSPLPLRTFKKFIFSGTSDLYPVAMEADIKFMEMVPVFTNSFEIEELIHGPQNAFDDETGYFLISKAGADSDKAIKIADFIHNEIGNNSIIVGNNIARDTDINIEVKSKNFYPLEVITVFQVLAYKLAVDKGRDLSVRLHSEINNYITKSL
;
A
#
# COMPACT_ATOMS: atom_id res chain seq x y z
N MET A 1 -5.53 -12.09 -24.39
CA MET A 1 -5.46 -12.81 -23.10
C MET A 1 -5.31 -11.74 -22.02
N LYS A 2 -6.12 -11.73 -20.96
CA LYS A 2 -5.99 -10.71 -19.90
C LYS A 2 -4.71 -10.95 -19.10
N THR A 3 -3.82 -9.97 -19.00
CA THR A 3 -2.55 -10.03 -18.25
C THR A 3 -2.70 -9.36 -16.88
N LEU A 4 -1.68 -9.48 -16.02
CA LEU A 4 -1.64 -8.74 -14.76
C LEU A 4 -1.57 -7.22 -14.98
N LEU A 5 -1.01 -6.75 -16.11
CA LEU A 5 -1.05 -5.34 -16.50
C LEU A 5 -2.50 -4.83 -16.61
N ASN A 6 -3.43 -5.65 -17.09
CA ASN A 6 -4.83 -5.25 -17.12
C ASN A 6 -5.42 -5.02 -15.72
N CYS A 7 -4.92 -5.69 -14.67
CA CYS A 7 -5.32 -5.36 -13.31
C CYS A 7 -4.78 -4.00 -12.86
N ILE A 8 -3.57 -3.62 -13.29
CA ILE A 8 -2.99 -2.30 -13.02
C ILE A 8 -3.78 -1.21 -13.77
N GLU A 9 -4.11 -1.45 -15.03
CA GLU A 9 -4.95 -0.57 -15.87
C GLU A 9 -6.37 -0.38 -15.31
N GLU A 10 -6.90 -1.35 -14.56
CA GLU A 10 -8.23 -1.26 -13.91
C GLU A 10 -8.20 -0.42 -12.60
N ILE A 11 -7.02 -0.10 -12.03
CA ILE A 11 -6.89 0.64 -10.76
C ILE A 11 -7.59 2.00 -10.77
N PRO A 12 -7.43 2.87 -11.80
CA PRO A 12 -8.07 4.18 -11.79
C PRO A 12 -9.60 4.10 -11.71
N GLU A 13 -10.20 3.14 -12.42
CA GLU A 13 -11.63 2.87 -12.37
C GLU A 13 -12.06 2.44 -10.96
N ARG A 14 -11.34 1.50 -10.34
CA ARG A 14 -11.66 1.04 -8.97
C ARG A 14 -11.54 2.16 -7.94
N LEU A 15 -10.54 3.03 -8.05
CA LEU A 15 -10.38 4.18 -7.16
C LEU A 15 -11.48 5.22 -7.38
N THR A 16 -11.93 5.40 -8.63
CA THR A 16 -13.07 6.25 -8.96
C THR A 16 -14.35 5.71 -8.34
N ASP A 17 -14.62 4.40 -8.47
CA ASP A 17 -15.77 3.74 -7.83
C ASP A 17 -15.77 3.93 -6.30
N ILE A 18 -14.60 3.85 -5.67
CA ILE A 18 -14.42 4.09 -4.23
C ILE A 18 -14.75 5.55 -3.90
N TYR A 19 -14.23 6.51 -4.68
CA TYR A 19 -14.49 7.92 -4.49
C TYR A 19 -15.97 8.28 -4.69
N GLU A 20 -16.62 7.77 -5.72
CA GLU A 20 -18.05 7.99 -5.98
C GLU A 20 -18.92 7.38 -4.87
N GLY A 21 -18.48 6.26 -4.28
CA GLY A 21 -19.12 5.63 -3.14
C GLY A 21 -18.98 6.37 -1.81
N ARG A 22 -18.22 7.47 -1.74
CA ARG A 22 -17.88 8.14 -0.46
C ARG A 22 -19.09 8.65 0.32
N GLU A 23 -20.17 9.07 -0.34
CA GLU A 23 -21.38 9.54 0.34
C GLU A 23 -22.18 8.37 0.95
N ASN A 24 -22.22 7.22 0.27
CA ASN A 24 -22.80 6.00 0.84
C ASN A 24 -21.98 5.53 2.05
N LEU A 25 -20.65 5.60 1.95
CA LEU A 25 -19.76 5.33 3.07
C LEU A 25 -19.98 6.31 4.23
N PHE A 26 -20.22 7.59 3.94
CA PHE A 26 -20.55 8.60 4.96
C PHE A 26 -21.80 8.22 5.73
N GLU A 27 -22.91 7.88 5.06
CA GLU A 27 -24.15 7.50 5.74
C GLU A 27 -23.99 6.21 6.55
N LEU A 28 -23.27 5.22 6.01
CA LEU A 28 -22.93 3.98 6.71
C LEU A 28 -22.16 4.25 8.01
N LEU A 29 -21.08 5.04 7.91
CA LEU A 29 -20.24 5.39 9.06
C LEU A 29 -20.99 6.28 10.05
N LYS A 30 -21.82 7.22 9.58
CA LYS A 30 -22.62 8.09 10.43
C LYS A 30 -23.63 7.30 11.26
N GLY A 31 -24.27 6.30 10.67
CA GLY A 31 -25.18 5.40 11.39
C GLY A 31 -24.48 4.51 12.42
N TYR A 32 -23.24 4.07 12.14
CA TYR A 32 -22.52 3.14 13.00
C TYR A 32 -21.63 3.81 14.06
N VAL A 33 -20.80 4.76 13.65
CA VAL A 33 -19.89 5.53 14.52
C VAL A 33 -20.65 6.67 15.19
N GLY A 34 -21.42 7.44 14.43
CA GLY A 34 -22.20 8.59 14.94
C GLY A 34 -21.41 9.47 15.92
N ASN A 35 -21.98 9.66 17.11
CA ASN A 35 -21.38 10.46 18.18
C ASN A 35 -20.41 9.70 19.08
N LYS A 36 -20.13 8.41 18.83
CA LYS A 36 -19.19 7.62 19.64
C LYS A 36 -17.80 8.25 19.60
N LYS A 37 -17.12 8.29 20.75
CA LYS A 37 -15.78 8.84 20.83
C LYS A 37 -14.79 7.91 20.13
N ILE A 38 -13.88 8.46 19.32
CA ILE A 38 -12.79 7.73 18.69
C ILE A 38 -11.51 8.50 18.99
N ASN A 39 -10.67 7.96 19.87
CA ASN A 39 -9.38 8.55 20.20
C ASN A 39 -8.21 7.81 19.54
N LYS A 40 -8.49 6.69 18.86
CA LYS A 40 -7.49 5.86 18.21
C LYS A 40 -8.14 4.96 17.16
N ILE A 41 -7.41 4.68 16.09
CA ILE A 41 -7.74 3.65 15.12
C ILE A 41 -6.69 2.54 15.21
N VAL A 42 -7.11 1.28 15.18
CA VAL A 42 -6.23 0.11 15.09
C VAL A 42 -6.62 -0.70 13.87
N VAL A 43 -5.70 -0.85 12.92
CA VAL A 43 -5.88 -1.65 11.71
C VAL A 43 -5.14 -2.97 11.86
N VAL A 44 -5.87 -4.07 11.73
CA VAL A 44 -5.33 -5.43 11.79
C VAL A 44 -5.37 -6.03 10.38
N ALA A 45 -4.20 -6.21 9.78
CA ALA A 45 -4.06 -6.61 8.37
C ALA A 45 -2.72 -7.36 8.14
N SER A 46 -2.56 -8.03 6.99
CA SER A 46 -1.34 -8.76 6.63
C SER A 46 -0.93 -8.53 5.17
N GLY A 47 0.36 -8.66 4.89
CA GLY A 47 0.92 -8.53 3.54
C GLY A 47 0.52 -7.21 2.88
N THR A 48 0.09 -7.26 1.62
CA THR A 48 -0.36 -6.10 0.86
C THR A 48 -1.42 -5.24 1.58
N SER A 49 -2.36 -5.84 2.31
CA SER A 49 -3.35 -5.06 3.09
C SER A 49 -2.72 -4.31 4.28
N PHE A 50 -1.67 -4.87 4.89
CA PHE A 50 -0.90 -4.19 5.93
C PHE A 50 -0.15 -2.98 5.34
N ASN A 51 0.57 -3.20 4.24
CA ASN A 51 1.33 -2.12 3.60
C ASN A 51 0.41 -1.00 3.12
N GLY A 52 -0.71 -1.33 2.46
CA GLY A 52 -1.69 -0.33 2.03
C GLY A 52 -2.26 0.46 3.22
N ALA A 53 -2.56 -0.20 4.34
CA ALA A 53 -3.00 0.51 5.53
C ALA A 53 -1.91 1.41 6.12
N PHE A 54 -0.65 0.95 6.15
CA PHE A 54 0.48 1.74 6.63
C PHE A 54 0.76 2.97 5.75
N THR A 55 0.61 2.85 4.44
CA THR A 55 0.68 3.99 3.50
C THR A 55 -0.31 5.11 3.84
N THR A 56 -1.46 4.77 4.43
CA THR A 56 -2.47 5.78 4.82
C THR A 56 -2.29 6.35 6.22
N LYS A 57 -1.41 5.75 7.05
CA LYS A 57 -1.28 6.06 8.49
C LYS A 57 -1.03 7.53 8.72
N LEU A 58 0.02 8.09 8.11
CA LEU A 58 0.42 9.49 8.36
C LEU A 58 -0.64 10.49 7.92
N PHE A 59 -1.35 10.21 6.82
CA PHE A 59 -2.51 11.02 6.41
C PHE A 59 -3.63 10.96 7.44
N GLY A 60 -4.02 9.75 7.88
CA GLY A 60 -5.06 9.56 8.88
C GLY A 60 -4.75 10.26 10.21
N GLU A 61 -3.53 10.10 10.72
CA GLU A 61 -3.07 10.75 11.96
C GLU A 61 -3.08 12.27 11.83
N LYS A 62 -2.60 12.80 10.70
CA LYS A 62 -2.57 14.23 10.42
C LYS A 62 -3.96 14.85 10.41
N ILE A 63 -4.92 14.25 9.69
CA ILE A 63 -6.23 14.87 9.50
C ILE A 63 -7.15 14.64 10.70
N LEU A 64 -7.07 13.48 11.38
CA LEU A 64 -7.92 13.15 12.51
C LEU A 64 -7.34 13.62 13.85
N ASN A 65 -6.05 13.90 13.92
CA ASN A 65 -5.32 14.23 15.15
C ASN A 65 -5.46 13.16 16.24
N ILE A 66 -5.44 11.88 15.84
CA ILE A 66 -5.46 10.71 16.72
C ILE A 66 -4.48 9.65 16.21
N PRO A 67 -3.95 8.76 17.06
CA PRO A 67 -3.08 7.68 16.61
C PRO A 67 -3.79 6.67 15.70
N VAL A 68 -3.08 6.18 14.68
CA VAL A 68 -3.52 5.12 13.77
C VAL A 68 -2.49 3.99 13.79
N ASP A 69 -2.74 2.92 14.52
CA ASP A 69 -1.79 1.80 14.60
C ASP A 69 -2.10 0.74 13.56
N ILE A 70 -1.08 0.24 12.86
CA ILE A 70 -1.20 -0.91 11.96
C ILE A 70 -0.46 -2.08 12.59
N ILE A 71 -1.15 -3.20 12.77
CA ILE A 71 -0.61 -4.34 13.52
C ILE A 71 -0.86 -5.65 12.79
N TYR A 72 0.15 -6.51 12.77
CA TYR A 72 -0.03 -7.87 12.26
C TYR A 72 -0.98 -8.67 13.16
N PRO A 73 -1.85 -9.54 12.60
CA PRO A 73 -2.87 -10.24 13.37
C PRO A 73 -2.27 -11.15 14.45
N ASN A 74 -1.13 -11.79 14.17
CA ASN A 74 -0.45 -12.62 15.16
C ASN A 74 0.06 -11.81 16.35
N LEU A 75 0.59 -10.60 16.09
CA LEU A 75 1.00 -9.67 17.14
C LEU A 75 -0.21 -9.17 17.94
N PHE A 76 -1.30 -8.84 17.26
CA PHE A 76 -2.54 -8.42 17.90
C PHE A 76 -3.13 -9.49 18.82
N LEU A 77 -3.14 -10.76 18.40
CA LEU A 77 -3.72 -11.86 19.18
C LEU A 77 -2.88 -12.26 20.39
N ASN A 78 -1.55 -12.29 20.22
CA ASN A 78 -0.65 -12.96 21.15
C ASN A 78 0.23 -12.02 21.96
N TYR A 79 0.51 -10.82 21.46
CA TYR A 79 1.48 -9.90 22.07
C TYR A 79 0.88 -8.55 22.46
N PHE A 80 -0.24 -8.16 21.83
CA PHE A 80 -0.95 -6.96 22.23
C PHE A 80 -1.60 -7.16 23.61
N ASN A 81 -1.40 -6.19 24.50
CA ASN A 81 -2.00 -6.23 25.82
C ASN A 81 -3.51 -6.06 25.69
N LYS A 82 -4.27 -7.15 25.87
CA LYS A 82 -5.73 -7.20 25.73
C LYS A 82 -6.47 -6.26 26.69
N ASN A 83 -5.80 -5.78 27.74
CA ASN A 83 -6.34 -4.76 28.65
C ASN A 83 -6.32 -3.34 28.06
N LEU A 84 -5.58 -3.12 26.97
CA LEU A 84 -5.57 -1.84 26.23
C LEU A 84 -6.71 -1.75 25.20
N LEU A 85 -7.50 -2.82 25.05
CA LEU A 85 -8.70 -2.78 24.22
C LEU A 85 -9.76 -1.91 24.90
N SER A 86 -10.29 -0.93 24.17
CA SER A 86 -11.24 0.06 24.71
C SER A 86 -12.34 0.41 23.70
N GLU A 87 -13.47 0.91 24.22
CA GLU A 87 -14.63 1.40 23.46
C GLU A 87 -14.33 2.68 22.68
N ASP A 88 -13.31 3.45 23.08
CA ASP A 88 -12.86 4.68 22.39
C ASP A 88 -11.94 4.38 21.19
N ILE A 89 -11.77 3.10 20.82
CA ILE A 89 -10.90 2.65 19.71
C ILE A 89 -11.77 2.08 18.59
N LEU A 90 -11.53 2.55 17.36
CA LEU A 90 -12.09 1.94 16.15
C LEU A 90 -11.14 0.88 15.61
N TYR A 91 -11.59 -0.38 15.57
CA TYR A 91 -10.82 -1.48 15.02
C TYR A 91 -11.22 -1.76 13.57
N LEU A 92 -10.25 -1.77 12.67
CA LEU A 92 -10.43 -2.09 11.26
C LEU A 92 -9.75 -3.42 10.95
N PHE A 93 -10.43 -4.31 10.26
CA PHE A 93 -9.92 -5.63 9.87
C PHE A 93 -9.91 -5.73 8.35
N ILE A 94 -8.72 -5.88 7.76
CA ILE A 94 -8.57 -5.87 6.30
C ILE A 94 -8.05 -7.21 5.83
N SER A 95 -8.85 -7.87 4.99
CA SER A 95 -8.46 -9.09 4.28
C SER A 95 -9.23 -9.10 2.97
N GLN A 96 -8.54 -8.95 1.85
CA GLN A 96 -9.18 -8.88 0.53
C GLN A 96 -10.15 -10.04 0.31
N THR A 97 -9.70 -11.30 0.40
CA THR A 97 -10.58 -12.49 0.27
C THR A 97 -11.50 -12.72 1.47
N GLY A 98 -11.29 -11.99 2.58
CA GLY A 98 -12.03 -12.16 3.82
C GLY A 98 -11.87 -13.51 4.54
N THR A 99 -10.96 -14.37 4.09
CA THR A 99 -10.74 -15.72 4.63
C THR A 99 -9.51 -15.87 5.53
N THR A 100 -8.71 -14.82 5.73
CA THR A 100 -7.47 -14.90 6.52
C THR A 100 -7.76 -15.23 7.99
N ARG A 101 -7.37 -16.43 8.44
CA ARG A 101 -7.75 -16.99 9.75
C ARG A 101 -7.37 -16.10 10.94
N LEU A 102 -6.16 -15.57 10.95
CA LEU A 102 -5.72 -14.72 12.07
C LEU A 102 -6.43 -13.35 12.08
N VAL A 103 -6.80 -12.81 10.92
CA VAL A 103 -7.61 -11.57 10.85
C VAL A 103 -9.00 -11.84 11.41
N TYR A 104 -9.63 -12.95 11.00
CA TYR A 104 -10.93 -13.38 11.56
C TYR A 104 -10.89 -13.58 13.07
N ASN A 105 -9.87 -14.30 13.59
CA ASN A 105 -9.74 -14.49 15.03
C ASN A 105 -9.55 -13.15 15.78
N SER A 106 -8.83 -12.21 15.19
CA SER A 106 -8.65 -10.86 15.75
C SER A 106 -9.96 -10.09 15.78
N LEU A 107 -10.74 -10.16 14.70
CA LEU A 107 -12.08 -9.58 14.60
C LEU A 107 -13.00 -10.17 15.66
N LYS A 108 -13.05 -11.49 15.77
CA LYS A 108 -13.88 -12.20 16.73
C LYS A 108 -13.57 -11.78 18.17
N LEU A 109 -12.29 -11.67 18.53
CA LEU A 109 -11.86 -11.19 19.85
C LEU A 109 -12.43 -9.78 20.18
N VAL A 110 -12.39 -8.86 19.22
CA VAL A 110 -12.90 -7.49 19.40
C VAL A 110 -14.43 -7.47 19.43
N LYS A 111 -15.07 -8.27 18.57
CA LYS A 111 -16.53 -8.43 18.49
C LYS A 111 -17.12 -9.00 19.77
N ASP A 112 -16.53 -10.07 20.32
CA ASP A 112 -16.97 -10.73 21.56
C ASP A 112 -16.88 -9.80 22.78
N LYS A 113 -16.04 -8.77 22.72
CA LYS A 113 -15.92 -7.71 23.73
C LYS A 113 -16.91 -6.54 23.52
N GLY A 114 -17.73 -6.57 22.48
CA GLY A 114 -18.68 -5.50 22.16
C GLY A 114 -18.06 -4.22 21.62
N LEU A 115 -16.79 -4.26 21.17
CA LEU A 115 -16.06 -3.07 20.73
C LEU A 115 -16.32 -2.73 19.26
N MET A 116 -16.10 -1.46 18.88
CA MET A 116 -16.30 -0.96 17.52
C MET A 116 -15.37 -1.66 16.53
N ASN A 117 -15.93 -2.48 15.64
CA ASN A 117 -15.18 -3.17 14.59
C ASN A 117 -15.82 -2.91 13.22
N ILE A 118 -14.97 -2.82 12.19
CA ILE A 118 -15.33 -2.74 10.78
C ILE A 118 -14.44 -3.71 10.00
N SER A 119 -15.03 -4.52 9.12
CA SER A 119 -14.29 -5.34 8.15
C SER A 119 -14.25 -4.67 6.78
N ILE A 120 -13.11 -4.73 6.10
CA ILE A 120 -12.92 -4.31 4.71
C ILE A 120 -12.50 -5.55 3.90
N THR A 121 -13.34 -5.94 2.93
CA THR A 121 -13.15 -7.17 2.13
C THR A 121 -13.87 -7.07 0.79
N GLU A 122 -13.39 -7.80 -0.22
CA GLU A 122 -14.03 -7.86 -1.54
C GLU A 122 -15.21 -8.85 -1.58
N ASP A 123 -15.24 -9.84 -0.68
CA ASP A 123 -16.29 -10.84 -0.60
C ASP A 123 -17.19 -10.57 0.61
N LEU A 124 -18.39 -10.04 0.34
CA LEU A 124 -19.40 -9.71 1.35
C LEU A 124 -20.04 -10.95 2.00
N ASP A 125 -19.79 -12.15 1.46
CA ASP A 125 -20.18 -13.43 2.06
C ASP A 125 -19.04 -14.10 2.84
N SER A 126 -17.87 -13.46 2.91
CA SER A 126 -16.70 -14.01 3.58
C SER A 126 -16.86 -14.11 5.11
N PRO A 127 -16.03 -14.92 5.79
CA PRO A 127 -16.08 -15.06 7.24
C PRO A 127 -15.97 -13.73 8.00
N ILE A 128 -15.08 -12.81 7.60
CA ILE A 128 -14.95 -11.52 8.28
C ILE A 128 -16.10 -10.56 7.97
N ALA A 129 -16.76 -10.71 6.82
CA ALA A 129 -17.96 -9.93 6.50
C ALA A 129 -19.13 -10.35 7.40
N LYS A 130 -19.35 -11.65 7.55
CA LYS A 130 -20.43 -12.19 8.38
C LYS A 130 -20.27 -11.92 9.88
N GLU A 131 -19.05 -11.83 10.38
CA GLU A 131 -18.77 -11.63 11.81
C GLU A 131 -18.78 -10.15 12.23
N ALA A 132 -18.43 -9.24 11.32
CA ALA A 132 -18.25 -7.83 11.66
C ALA A 132 -19.55 -7.11 11.99
N SER A 133 -19.45 -6.09 12.84
CA SER A 133 -20.54 -5.16 13.14
C SER A 133 -20.85 -4.22 11.98
N LEU A 134 -19.87 -3.95 11.12
CA LEU A 134 -20.02 -3.19 9.88
C LEU A 134 -19.07 -3.75 8.84
N VAL A 135 -19.51 -3.83 7.59
CA VAL A 135 -18.69 -4.29 6.46
C VAL A 135 -18.62 -3.18 5.43
N ILE A 136 -17.43 -2.96 4.90
CA ILE A 136 -17.16 -2.07 3.77
C ILE A 136 -16.66 -2.93 2.62
N ASP A 137 -17.34 -2.84 1.48
CA ASP A 137 -16.91 -3.47 0.23
C ASP A 137 -15.60 -2.83 -0.23
N MET A 138 -14.60 -3.67 -0.49
CA MET A 138 -13.29 -3.26 -0.96
C MET A 138 -13.29 -2.75 -2.42
N LYS A 139 -14.37 -3.03 -3.18
CA LYS A 139 -14.59 -2.58 -4.57
C LYS A 139 -13.43 -2.92 -5.51
N THR A 140 -12.79 -4.08 -5.32
CA THR A 140 -11.69 -4.54 -6.18
C THR A 140 -12.16 -5.03 -7.55
N GLY A 141 -13.46 -5.28 -7.72
CA GLY A 141 -14.01 -5.85 -8.96
C GLY A 141 -13.67 -7.33 -9.19
N GLY A 142 -13.21 -8.04 -8.16
CA GLY A 142 -12.83 -9.45 -8.26
C GLY A 142 -11.48 -9.63 -8.96
N GLU A 143 -10.44 -9.10 -8.33
CA GLU A 143 -9.07 -9.12 -8.85
C GLU A 143 -8.61 -10.55 -9.16
N LYS A 144 -8.32 -10.82 -10.44
CA LYS A 144 -8.11 -12.18 -10.96
C LYS A 144 -6.75 -12.78 -10.58
N TYR A 145 -5.74 -11.95 -10.46
CA TYR A 145 -4.38 -12.37 -10.15
C TYR A 145 -4.13 -12.38 -8.64
N ILE A 146 -3.37 -13.36 -8.17
CA ILE A 146 -3.06 -13.50 -6.74
C ILE A 146 -2.09 -12.41 -6.25
N TYR A 147 -1.25 -11.89 -7.15
CA TYR A 147 -0.26 -10.86 -6.86
C TYR A 147 -0.95 -9.51 -6.87
N ARG A 148 -1.52 -9.14 -5.72
CA ARG A 148 -2.47 -8.04 -5.59
C ARG A 148 -1.83 -6.69 -5.95
N THR A 149 -2.45 -5.96 -6.87
CA THR A 149 -2.14 -4.57 -7.24
C THR A 149 -3.36 -3.67 -6.98
N ILE A 150 -4.55 -4.09 -7.43
CA ILE A 150 -5.81 -3.40 -7.15
C ILE A 150 -6.07 -3.42 -5.65
N GLY A 151 -5.87 -4.57 -5.00
CA GLY A 151 -6.12 -4.70 -3.58
C GLY A 151 -5.32 -3.74 -2.69
N TYR A 152 -4.08 -3.43 -3.06
CA TYR A 152 -3.28 -2.41 -2.39
C TYR A 152 -3.92 -1.03 -2.53
N SER A 153 -4.15 -0.59 -3.77
CA SER A 153 -4.64 0.75 -4.08
C SER A 153 -6.06 0.96 -3.53
N ALA A 154 -6.92 -0.04 -3.62
CA ALA A 154 -8.26 -0.04 -3.05
C ALA A 154 -8.24 0.09 -1.51
N THR A 155 -7.33 -0.63 -0.83
CA THR A 155 -7.13 -0.48 0.62
C THR A 155 -6.78 0.97 0.97
N CYS A 156 -5.84 1.57 0.24
CA CYS A 156 -5.46 2.97 0.44
C CYS A 156 -6.65 3.92 0.21
N GLY A 157 -7.32 3.80 -0.95
CA GLY A 157 -8.46 4.64 -1.31
C GLY A 157 -9.60 4.59 -0.29
N ILE A 158 -9.95 3.40 0.18
CA ILE A 158 -11.01 3.21 1.19
C ILE A 158 -10.62 3.85 2.51
N LEU A 159 -9.38 3.65 2.98
CA LEU A 159 -8.94 4.24 4.24
C LEU A 159 -8.87 5.76 4.16
N TYR A 160 -8.42 6.34 3.05
CA TYR A 160 -8.47 7.78 2.82
C TYR A 160 -9.90 8.33 2.91
N MET A 161 -10.85 7.70 2.21
CA MET A 161 -12.26 8.11 2.26
C MET A 161 -12.88 7.88 3.64
N LEU A 162 -12.50 6.80 4.34
CA LEU A 162 -12.95 6.50 5.69
C LEU A 162 -12.48 7.58 6.67
N TYR A 163 -11.21 7.98 6.65
CA TYR A 163 -10.70 9.02 7.53
C TYR A 163 -11.36 10.38 7.25
N LEU A 164 -11.50 10.76 5.97
CA LEU A 164 -12.20 12.00 5.59
C LEU A 164 -13.66 12.00 6.06
N ASN A 165 -14.36 10.87 5.94
CA ASN A 165 -15.74 10.75 6.38
C ASN A 165 -15.85 10.75 7.92
N ILE A 166 -14.94 10.11 8.65
CA ILE A 166 -14.89 10.24 10.11
C ILE A 166 -14.69 11.72 10.49
N LEU A 167 -13.76 12.41 9.85
CA LEU A 167 -13.50 13.83 10.11
C LEU A 167 -14.74 14.70 9.87
N ARG A 168 -15.45 14.44 8.76
CA ARG A 168 -16.73 15.09 8.41
C ARG A 168 -17.83 14.79 9.42
N ILE A 169 -17.98 13.54 9.85
CA ILE A 169 -18.96 13.14 10.88
C ILE A 169 -18.71 13.86 12.20
N LYS A 170 -17.44 14.09 12.56
CA LYS A 170 -17.06 14.84 13.77
C LYS A 170 -17.18 16.35 13.63
N GLY A 171 -17.54 16.88 12.45
CA GLY A 171 -17.68 18.31 12.21
C GLY A 171 -16.35 19.07 12.18
N ASN A 172 -15.23 18.35 12.00
CA ASN A 172 -13.87 18.90 12.09
C ASN A 172 -13.26 19.23 10.71
N ILE A 173 -14.10 19.40 9.68
CA ILE A 173 -13.69 19.79 8.33
C ILE A 173 -14.78 20.63 7.68
N SER A 174 -14.38 21.67 6.93
CA SER A 174 -15.30 22.47 6.14
C SER A 174 -15.73 21.74 4.86
N CYS A 175 -16.85 22.13 4.26
CA CYS A 175 -17.27 21.58 2.96
C CYS A 175 -16.24 21.85 1.87
N ASP A 176 -15.59 23.01 1.90
CA ASP A 176 -14.59 23.41 0.92
C ASP A 176 -13.33 22.57 1.04
N ASP A 177 -12.83 22.34 2.26
CA ASP A 177 -11.66 21.48 2.51
C ASP A 177 -11.95 20.03 2.12
N TYR A 178 -13.14 19.50 2.47
CA TYR A 178 -13.54 18.15 2.08
C TYR A 178 -13.57 17.99 0.55
N THR A 179 -14.12 19.00 -0.14
CA THR A 179 -14.14 19.05 -1.61
C THR A 179 -12.73 19.14 -2.19
N ALA A 180 -11.84 19.93 -1.58
CA ALA A 180 -10.46 20.06 -2.00
C ALA A 180 -9.68 18.74 -1.88
N TYR A 181 -9.87 17.98 -0.81
CA TYR A 181 -9.31 16.62 -0.71
C TYR A 181 -9.86 15.68 -1.77
N GLY A 182 -11.17 15.76 -2.08
CA GLY A 182 -11.76 14.97 -3.15
C GLY A 182 -11.14 15.28 -4.52
N SER A 183 -10.96 16.56 -4.84
CA SER A 183 -10.29 17.01 -6.07
C SER A 183 -8.83 16.55 -6.12
N ASP A 184 -8.09 16.65 -5.02
CA ASP A 184 -6.70 16.17 -4.93
C ASP A 184 -6.58 14.65 -5.09
N PHE A 185 -7.53 13.89 -4.56
CA PHE A 185 -7.60 12.44 -4.77
C PHE A 185 -7.81 12.10 -6.25
N LEU A 186 -8.75 12.77 -6.90
CA LEU A 186 -9.00 12.58 -8.33
C LEU A 186 -7.80 12.99 -9.21
N LEU A 187 -7.02 14.00 -8.81
CA LEU A 187 -5.77 14.33 -9.50
C LEU A 187 -4.79 13.15 -9.48
N ALA A 188 -4.65 12.47 -8.32
CA ALA A 188 -3.83 11.27 -8.20
C ALA A 188 -4.32 10.16 -9.14
N VAL A 189 -5.63 9.87 -9.08
CA VAL A 189 -6.29 8.80 -9.86
C VAL A 189 -6.13 9.03 -11.36
N ASN A 190 -6.38 10.25 -11.82
CA ASN A 190 -6.30 10.59 -13.25
C ASN A 190 -4.86 10.58 -13.79
N ASN A 191 -3.85 10.67 -12.92
CA ASN A 191 -2.45 10.66 -13.34
C ASN A 191 -1.86 9.23 -13.45
N LEU A 192 -2.53 8.21 -12.92
CA LEU A 192 -1.98 6.85 -12.87
C LEU A 192 -1.72 6.27 -14.26
N GLU A 193 -2.59 6.56 -15.25
CA GLU A 193 -2.38 6.13 -16.64
C GLU A 193 -1.12 6.75 -17.24
N ASN A 194 -0.91 8.05 -17.03
CA ASN A 194 0.30 8.75 -17.49
C ASN A 194 1.56 8.15 -16.87
N ILE A 195 1.54 7.88 -15.55
CA ILE A 195 2.67 7.26 -14.85
C ILE A 195 2.98 5.87 -15.42
N MET A 196 1.95 5.07 -15.69
CA MET A 196 2.13 3.74 -16.28
C MET A 196 2.81 3.83 -17.65
N ASP A 197 2.37 4.74 -18.51
CA ASP A 197 2.97 4.97 -19.83
C ASP A 197 4.42 5.43 -19.73
N GLU A 198 4.71 6.38 -18.83
CA GLU A 198 6.06 6.87 -18.55
C GLU A 198 6.99 5.75 -18.10
N VAL A 199 6.53 4.89 -17.21
CA VAL A 199 7.31 3.78 -16.65
C VAL A 199 7.53 2.67 -17.69
N ILE A 200 6.52 2.36 -18.51
CA ILE A 200 6.67 1.40 -19.62
C ILE A 200 7.70 1.91 -20.63
N LYS A 201 7.65 3.21 -20.97
CA LYS A 201 8.60 3.86 -21.86
C LYS A 201 10.01 3.85 -21.25
N TRP A 202 10.14 4.21 -19.98
CA TRP A 202 11.41 4.16 -19.26
C TRP A 202 11.97 2.75 -19.25
N TYR A 203 11.18 1.72 -18.89
CA TYR A 203 11.66 0.33 -18.84
C TYR A 203 12.19 -0.15 -20.20
N SER A 204 11.55 0.28 -21.30
CA SER A 204 11.91 -0.15 -22.65
C SER A 204 13.15 0.59 -23.20
N GLY A 205 13.42 1.81 -22.73
CA GLY A 205 14.54 2.64 -23.16
C GLY A 205 15.69 2.76 -22.15
N SER A 206 15.53 2.22 -20.94
CA SER A 206 16.49 2.38 -19.85
C SER A 206 17.83 1.73 -20.21
N PRO A 207 18.96 2.42 -19.99
CA PRO A 207 20.27 1.83 -20.16
C PRO A 207 20.60 0.82 -19.05
N LEU A 208 19.79 0.74 -17.98
CA LEU A 208 19.98 -0.22 -16.89
C LEU A 208 19.35 -1.58 -17.22
N PRO A 209 20.15 -2.66 -17.28
CA PRO A 209 19.63 -3.98 -17.56
C PRO A 209 19.04 -4.62 -16.29
N LEU A 210 17.88 -4.14 -15.81
CA LEU A 210 17.27 -4.60 -14.54
C LEU A 210 17.24 -6.14 -14.38
N ARG A 211 17.06 -6.88 -15.47
CA ARG A 211 17.06 -8.34 -15.48
C ARG A 211 18.36 -8.99 -14.99
N THR A 212 19.49 -8.30 -15.05
CA THR A 212 20.80 -8.84 -14.64
C THR A 212 21.03 -8.76 -13.14
N PHE A 213 20.30 -7.88 -12.43
CA PHE A 213 20.39 -7.81 -10.98
C PHE A 213 19.82 -9.08 -10.33
N LYS A 214 20.52 -9.55 -9.30
CA LYS A 214 20.16 -10.76 -8.54
C LYS A 214 19.29 -10.43 -7.33
N LYS A 215 19.37 -9.21 -6.83
CA LYS A 215 18.69 -8.73 -5.63
C LYS A 215 18.18 -7.31 -5.87
N PHE A 216 17.18 -6.89 -5.12
CA PHE A 216 16.73 -5.50 -5.12
C PHE A 216 16.54 -4.98 -3.69
N ILE A 217 16.90 -3.72 -3.47
CA ILE A 217 16.61 -3.01 -2.23
C ILE A 217 15.73 -1.82 -2.57
N PHE A 218 14.62 -1.67 -1.83
CA PHE A 218 13.70 -0.54 -1.96
C PHE A 218 13.81 0.33 -0.73
N SER A 219 13.97 1.63 -0.92
CA SER A 219 14.10 2.55 0.20
C SER A 219 13.23 3.77 -0.01
N GLY A 220 12.43 4.13 0.99
CA GLY A 220 11.51 5.25 0.91
C GLY A 220 11.69 6.23 2.04
N THR A 221 11.54 7.52 1.76
CA THR A 221 11.53 8.59 2.76
C THR A 221 10.18 8.65 3.47
N SER A 222 10.15 8.69 4.80
CA SER A 222 8.94 9.05 5.57
C SER A 222 7.68 8.27 5.14
N ASP A 223 6.67 8.92 4.55
CA ASP A 223 5.41 8.34 4.10
C ASP A 223 5.52 7.49 2.81
N LEU A 224 6.70 7.45 2.19
CA LEU A 224 7.02 6.56 1.07
C LEU A 224 7.70 5.26 1.51
N TYR A 225 8.10 5.11 2.78
CA TYR A 225 8.61 3.82 3.27
C TYR A 225 7.58 2.68 3.13
N PRO A 226 6.29 2.85 3.50
CA PRO A 226 5.28 1.82 3.25
C PRO A 226 5.11 1.45 1.76
N VAL A 227 5.36 2.40 0.85
CA VAL A 227 5.36 2.16 -0.60
C VAL A 227 6.57 1.30 -0.99
N ALA A 228 7.74 1.56 -0.42
CA ALA A 228 8.94 0.72 -0.59
C ALA A 228 8.70 -0.72 -0.10
N MET A 229 8.02 -0.88 1.04
CA MET A 229 7.63 -2.19 1.57
C MET A 229 6.69 -2.95 0.64
N GLU A 230 5.77 -2.25 -0.05
CA GLU A 230 4.92 -2.92 -1.03
C GLU A 230 5.69 -3.27 -2.32
N ALA A 231 6.57 -2.38 -2.80
CA ALA A 231 7.42 -2.66 -3.94
C ALA A 231 8.28 -3.92 -3.73
N ASP A 232 8.87 -4.05 -2.53
CA ASP A 232 9.57 -5.24 -2.06
C ASP A 232 8.71 -6.51 -2.21
N ILE A 233 7.49 -6.52 -1.64
CA ILE A 233 6.58 -7.67 -1.76
C ILE A 233 6.22 -7.95 -3.23
N LYS A 234 5.93 -6.94 -4.05
CA LYS A 234 5.55 -7.15 -5.47
C LYS A 234 6.68 -7.76 -6.28
N PHE A 235 7.91 -7.32 -6.07
CA PHE A 235 9.06 -7.92 -6.75
C PHE A 235 9.32 -9.35 -6.28
N MET A 236 9.20 -9.62 -4.97
CA MET A 236 9.34 -10.98 -4.44
C MET A 236 8.26 -11.94 -4.98
N GLU A 237 7.03 -11.44 -5.14
CA GLU A 237 5.88 -12.21 -5.62
C GLU A 237 5.92 -12.44 -7.14
N MET A 238 6.21 -11.40 -7.93
CA MET A 238 6.13 -11.44 -9.39
C MET A 238 7.46 -11.88 -10.05
N VAL A 239 8.62 -11.47 -9.52
CA VAL A 239 9.94 -11.62 -10.16
C VAL A 239 10.80 -12.75 -9.55
N PRO A 240 10.22 -13.53 -8.61
CA PRO A 240 10.92 -14.21 -7.49
C PRO A 240 12.42 -13.93 -7.33
N VAL A 241 12.77 -12.73 -6.88
CA VAL A 241 14.14 -12.34 -6.52
C VAL A 241 14.21 -12.00 -5.04
N PHE A 242 15.41 -12.09 -4.45
CA PHE A 242 15.59 -11.62 -3.08
C PHE A 242 15.43 -10.12 -3.04
N THR A 243 14.55 -9.65 -2.17
CA THR A 243 14.28 -8.24 -1.97
C THR A 243 14.26 -7.90 -0.50
N ASN A 244 14.52 -6.63 -0.19
CA ASN A 244 14.30 -6.08 1.14
C ASN A 244 13.94 -4.60 1.04
N SER A 245 13.34 -4.05 2.08
CA SER A 245 12.96 -2.65 2.16
C SER A 245 13.44 -1.98 3.43
N PHE A 246 13.83 -0.71 3.32
CA PHE A 246 14.30 0.10 4.44
C PHE A 246 13.68 1.50 4.40
N GLU A 247 13.50 2.09 5.57
CA GLU A 247 13.38 3.54 5.66
C GLU A 247 14.75 4.15 5.26
N ILE A 248 14.75 5.29 4.57
CA ILE A 248 15.96 5.81 3.92
C ILE A 248 17.12 6.13 4.87
N GLU A 249 16.85 6.55 6.10
CA GLU A 249 17.88 6.74 7.10
C GLU A 249 18.40 5.37 7.58
N GLU A 250 17.50 4.42 7.82
CA GLU A 250 17.88 3.07 8.26
C GLU A 250 18.70 2.30 7.23
N LEU A 251 18.60 2.64 5.94
CA LEU A 251 19.41 2.07 4.87
C LEU A 251 20.93 2.24 5.11
N ILE A 252 21.33 3.33 5.79
CA ILE A 252 22.75 3.61 6.12
C ILE A 252 23.11 3.25 7.58
N HIS A 253 22.22 2.57 8.31
CA HIS A 253 22.43 2.16 9.70
C HIS A 253 22.66 0.64 9.85
N GLY A 254 23.49 0.07 8.96
CA GLY A 254 23.84 -1.34 8.92
C GLY A 254 23.76 -1.95 7.51
N PRO A 255 22.64 -1.76 6.77
CA PRO A 255 22.43 -2.37 5.46
C PRO A 255 23.50 -2.00 4.42
N GLN A 256 24.09 -0.80 4.50
CA GLN A 256 25.16 -0.35 3.61
C GLN A 256 26.39 -1.27 3.56
N ASN A 257 26.64 -2.05 4.61
CA ASN A 257 27.74 -3.01 4.62
C ASN A 257 27.53 -4.19 3.67
N ALA A 258 26.29 -4.42 3.23
CA ALA A 258 25.91 -5.47 2.30
C ALA A 258 25.78 -4.97 0.86
N PHE A 259 26.16 -3.72 0.58
CA PHE A 259 26.05 -3.17 -0.76
C PHE A 259 27.01 -3.86 -1.71
N ASP A 260 26.48 -4.32 -2.84
CA ASP A 260 27.21 -4.93 -3.94
C ASP A 260 26.70 -4.43 -5.31
N ASP A 261 27.45 -4.76 -6.37
CA ASP A 261 27.16 -4.41 -7.76
C ASP A 261 26.07 -5.30 -8.40
N GLU A 262 25.68 -6.39 -7.74
CA GLU A 262 24.64 -7.33 -8.19
C GLU A 262 23.23 -6.95 -7.72
N THR A 263 23.12 -5.92 -6.87
CA THR A 263 21.87 -5.44 -6.27
C THR A 263 21.35 -4.19 -6.98
N GLY A 264 20.08 -4.17 -7.37
CA GLY A 264 19.42 -2.94 -7.83
C GLY A 264 18.85 -2.14 -6.66
N TYR A 265 19.18 -0.85 -6.54
CA TYR A 265 18.71 0.02 -5.44
C TYR A 265 17.70 1.02 -5.96
N PHE A 266 16.46 0.95 -5.46
CA PHE A 266 15.43 1.95 -5.72
C PHE A 266 15.31 2.90 -4.53
N LEU A 267 15.60 4.18 -4.76
CA LEU A 267 15.55 5.25 -3.77
C LEU A 267 14.35 6.15 -4.07
N ILE A 268 13.31 6.02 -3.26
CA ILE A 268 12.00 6.65 -3.43
C ILE A 268 11.97 7.92 -2.57
N SER A 269 11.86 9.08 -3.21
CA SER A 269 11.90 10.36 -2.50
C SER A 269 11.00 11.42 -3.13
N LYS A 270 10.67 12.44 -2.33
CA LYS A 270 9.97 13.65 -2.77
C LYS A 270 10.94 14.83 -2.86
N ALA A 271 10.66 15.79 -3.74
CA ALA A 271 11.40 17.04 -3.80
C ALA A 271 11.49 17.74 -2.44
N GLY A 272 12.69 18.25 -2.13
CA GLY A 272 13.01 18.92 -0.86
C GLY A 272 14.08 18.17 -0.06
N ALA A 273 14.07 18.31 1.26
CA ALA A 273 15.10 17.75 2.14
C ALA A 273 15.27 16.23 2.00
N ASP A 274 14.18 15.52 1.69
CA ASP A 274 14.15 14.07 1.48
C ASP A 274 14.89 13.65 0.20
N SER A 275 15.00 14.54 -0.79
CA SER A 275 15.69 14.27 -2.06
C SER A 275 17.20 14.37 -1.97
N ASP A 276 17.74 15.28 -1.16
CA ASP A 276 19.20 15.45 -1.00
C ASP A 276 19.84 14.17 -0.45
N LYS A 277 19.14 13.47 0.45
CA LYS A 277 19.61 12.21 1.02
C LYS A 277 19.61 11.09 -0.01
N ALA A 278 18.51 10.93 -0.74
CA ALA A 278 18.41 9.95 -1.81
C ALA A 278 19.49 10.16 -2.88
N ILE A 279 19.73 11.41 -3.28
CA ILE A 279 20.79 11.77 -4.24
C ILE A 279 22.17 11.37 -3.69
N LYS A 280 22.50 11.72 -2.44
CA LYS A 280 23.81 11.36 -1.85
C LYS A 280 24.02 9.85 -1.74
N ILE A 281 22.98 9.09 -1.39
CA ILE A 281 23.06 7.63 -1.35
C ILE A 281 23.23 7.07 -2.77
N ALA A 282 22.48 7.58 -3.74
CA ALA A 282 22.63 7.20 -5.15
C ALA A 282 24.05 7.51 -5.66
N ASP A 283 24.60 8.67 -5.33
CA ASP A 283 25.96 9.07 -5.68
C ASP A 283 27.00 8.12 -5.10
N PHE A 284 26.87 7.77 -3.82
CA PHE A 284 27.76 6.79 -3.18
C PHE A 284 27.69 5.43 -3.88
N ILE A 285 26.49 4.90 -4.10
CA ILE A 285 26.31 3.61 -4.77
C ILE A 285 26.91 3.66 -6.18
N HIS A 286 26.57 4.68 -6.96
CA HIS A 286 27.06 4.86 -8.32
C HIS A 286 28.59 4.95 -8.42
N ASN A 287 29.22 5.75 -7.54
CA ASN A 287 30.64 6.03 -7.61
C ASN A 287 31.52 4.93 -7.00
N GLU A 288 31.06 4.29 -5.93
CA GLU A 288 31.89 3.39 -5.11
C GLU A 288 31.51 1.90 -5.28
N ILE A 289 30.28 1.60 -5.68
CA ILE A 289 29.77 0.22 -5.75
C ILE A 289 29.53 -0.20 -7.20
N GLY A 290 28.71 0.54 -7.94
CA GLY A 290 28.38 0.26 -9.32
C GLY A 290 27.20 1.09 -9.82
N ASN A 291 26.98 1.09 -11.13
CA ASN A 291 25.87 1.82 -11.73
C ASN A 291 24.53 1.06 -11.57
N ASN A 292 24.00 0.99 -10.35
CA ASN A 292 22.83 0.18 -10.01
C ASN A 292 21.83 0.87 -9.05
N SER A 293 21.97 2.17 -8.82
CA SER A 293 20.99 3.00 -8.10
C SER A 293 20.03 3.71 -9.05
N ILE A 294 18.75 3.77 -8.66
CA ILE A 294 17.67 4.43 -9.40
C ILE A 294 16.89 5.29 -8.42
N ILE A 295 16.84 6.61 -8.66
CA ILE A 295 15.94 7.48 -7.92
C ILE A 295 14.55 7.43 -8.57
N VAL A 296 13.51 7.30 -7.76
CA VAL A 296 12.11 7.35 -8.20
C VAL A 296 11.44 8.54 -7.53
N GLY A 297 11.01 9.51 -8.34
CA GLY A 297 10.42 10.75 -7.86
C GLY A 297 10.54 11.88 -8.88
N ASN A 298 10.48 13.12 -8.42
CA ASN A 298 10.59 14.32 -9.27
C ASN A 298 11.99 14.97 -9.25
N ASN A 299 12.98 14.34 -8.61
CA ASN A 299 14.35 14.85 -8.50
C ASN A 299 15.29 13.92 -9.27
N ILE A 300 15.28 14.07 -10.59
CA ILE A 300 16.19 13.33 -11.47
C ILE A 300 17.61 13.85 -11.25
N ALA A 301 18.56 12.95 -11.01
CA ALA A 301 19.99 13.25 -11.07
C ALA A 301 20.66 12.62 -12.29
N ARG A 302 20.07 11.56 -12.87
CA ARG A 302 20.67 10.72 -13.91
C ARG A 302 19.66 10.25 -14.95
N ASP A 303 20.14 9.91 -16.14
CA ASP A 303 19.34 9.28 -17.21
C ASP A 303 18.78 7.90 -16.80
N THR A 304 19.34 7.29 -15.76
CA THR A 304 18.90 6.04 -15.16
C THR A 304 17.74 6.22 -14.17
N ASP A 305 17.43 7.43 -13.75
CA ASP A 305 16.38 7.69 -12.76
C ASP A 305 14.99 7.65 -13.41
N ILE A 306 13.98 7.35 -12.60
CA ILE A 306 12.58 7.36 -13.03
C ILE A 306 11.95 8.66 -12.56
N ASN A 307 11.82 9.59 -13.50
CA ASN A 307 11.07 10.81 -13.26
C ASN A 307 9.58 10.51 -13.28
N ILE A 308 8.89 10.80 -12.18
CA ILE A 308 7.43 10.82 -12.13
C ILE A 308 6.95 12.18 -11.67
N GLU A 309 6.12 12.81 -12.50
CA GLU A 309 5.45 14.05 -12.12
C GLU A 309 4.20 13.73 -11.30
N VAL A 310 4.36 13.59 -9.98
CA VAL A 310 3.23 13.43 -9.06
C VAL A 310 2.34 14.67 -9.08
N LYS A 311 1.04 14.47 -9.23
CA LYS A 311 0.04 15.55 -9.31
C LYS A 311 -0.64 15.78 -7.98
N SER A 312 -0.78 14.74 -7.16
CA SER A 312 -1.46 14.86 -5.88
C SER A 312 -0.55 15.37 -4.78
N LYS A 313 -1.10 16.23 -3.92
CA LYS A 313 -0.40 16.71 -2.72
C LYS A 313 -0.43 15.69 -1.60
N ASN A 314 -1.57 15.02 -1.38
CA ASN A 314 -1.78 14.15 -0.23
C ASN A 314 -1.89 12.66 -0.58
N PHE A 315 -2.22 12.33 -1.84
CA PHE A 315 -2.49 10.95 -2.28
C PHE A 315 -1.46 10.43 -3.28
N TYR A 316 -0.33 11.13 -3.42
CA TYR A 316 0.80 10.72 -4.26
C TYR A 316 1.39 9.33 -3.95
N PRO A 317 1.25 8.71 -2.76
CA PRO A 317 1.67 7.33 -2.60
C PRO A 317 0.98 6.35 -3.56
N LEU A 318 -0.24 6.65 -4.02
CA LEU A 318 -0.94 5.90 -5.08
C LEU A 318 -0.25 6.05 -6.45
N GLU A 319 0.26 7.24 -6.73
CA GLU A 319 1.02 7.54 -7.94
C GLU A 319 2.37 6.80 -7.93
N VAL A 320 3.08 6.84 -6.79
CA VAL A 320 4.40 6.21 -6.66
C VAL A 320 4.32 4.68 -6.69
N ILE A 321 3.33 4.05 -6.04
CA ILE A 321 3.22 2.58 -6.07
C ILE A 321 2.97 2.05 -7.50
N THR A 322 2.29 2.83 -8.35
CA THR A 322 1.97 2.46 -9.73
C THR A 322 3.25 2.21 -10.52
N VAL A 323 4.32 2.97 -10.26
CA VAL A 323 5.66 2.71 -10.82
C VAL A 323 6.11 1.28 -10.53
N PHE A 324 6.08 0.87 -9.27
CA PHE A 324 6.61 -0.42 -8.86
C PHE A 324 5.74 -1.59 -9.28
N GLN A 325 4.42 -1.41 -9.36
CA GLN A 325 3.52 -2.42 -9.91
C GLN A 325 3.82 -2.68 -11.40
N VAL A 326 4.02 -1.61 -12.18
CA VAL A 326 4.38 -1.71 -13.61
C VAL A 326 5.79 -2.30 -13.78
N LEU A 327 6.78 -1.84 -13.01
CA LEU A 327 8.14 -2.37 -13.07
C LEU A 327 8.21 -3.85 -12.71
N ALA A 328 7.54 -4.28 -11.63
CA ALA A 328 7.50 -5.68 -11.22
C ALA A 328 6.89 -6.55 -12.33
N TYR A 329 5.78 -6.10 -12.94
CA TYR A 329 5.17 -6.78 -14.07
C TYR A 329 6.13 -6.89 -15.27
N LYS A 330 6.72 -5.76 -15.70
CA LYS A 330 7.61 -5.71 -16.86
C LYS A 330 8.85 -6.59 -16.67
N LEU A 331 9.46 -6.54 -15.49
CA LEU A 331 10.61 -7.35 -15.14
C LEU A 331 10.27 -8.84 -15.05
N ALA A 332 9.11 -9.19 -14.49
CA ALA A 332 8.64 -10.58 -14.46
C ALA A 332 8.46 -11.14 -15.88
N VAL A 333 7.84 -10.37 -16.78
CA VAL A 333 7.65 -10.76 -18.19
C VAL A 333 8.99 -10.90 -18.92
N ASP A 334 9.93 -9.96 -18.73
CA ASP A 334 11.27 -10.02 -19.33
C ASP A 334 12.09 -11.23 -18.82
N LYS A 335 11.87 -11.65 -17.57
CA LYS A 335 12.42 -12.91 -17.02
C LYS A 335 11.63 -14.17 -17.41
N GLY A 336 10.63 -14.07 -18.29
CA GLY A 336 9.85 -15.19 -18.80
C GLY A 336 8.86 -15.78 -17.78
N ARG A 337 8.44 -15.00 -16.78
CA ARG A 337 7.51 -15.47 -15.75
C ARG A 337 6.06 -15.51 -16.25
N ASP A 338 5.42 -16.67 -16.10
CA ASP A 338 3.96 -16.78 -16.20
C ASP A 338 3.29 -16.40 -14.87
N LEU A 339 2.72 -15.19 -14.83
CA LEU A 339 2.04 -14.64 -13.64
C LEU A 339 0.65 -15.25 -13.40
N SER A 340 0.11 -16.08 -14.31
CA SER A 340 -1.13 -16.82 -14.06
C SER A 340 -0.92 -18.05 -13.16
N VAL A 341 0.32 -18.51 -13.07
CA VAL A 341 0.70 -19.70 -12.28
C VAL A 341 1.32 -19.27 -10.96
N ARG A 342 0.87 -19.85 -9.85
CA ARG A 342 1.44 -19.62 -8.52
C ARG A 342 2.73 -20.43 -8.34
N LEU A 343 3.78 -19.81 -7.80
CA LEU A 343 4.98 -20.56 -7.36
C LEU A 343 4.72 -21.24 -6.02
N HIS A 344 5.27 -22.44 -5.86
CA HIS A 344 5.25 -23.20 -4.60
C HIS A 344 3.85 -23.31 -3.98
N SER A 345 2.83 -23.52 -4.83
CA SER A 345 1.42 -23.61 -4.40
C SER A 345 1.18 -24.74 -3.39
N GLU A 346 2.06 -25.73 -3.39
CA GLU A 346 2.10 -26.92 -2.54
C GLU A 346 2.35 -26.57 -1.07
N ILE A 347 2.83 -25.36 -0.76
CA ILE A 347 2.98 -24.88 0.63
C ILE A 347 1.65 -24.95 1.39
N ASN A 348 0.51 -24.83 0.70
CA ASN A 348 -0.81 -24.93 1.30
C ASN A 348 -1.12 -26.35 1.83
N ASN A 349 -0.40 -27.39 1.38
CA ASN A 349 -0.51 -28.74 1.94
C ASN A 349 0.13 -28.86 3.33
N TYR A 350 1.01 -27.92 3.68
CA TYR A 350 1.75 -27.92 4.95
C TYR A 350 1.22 -26.87 5.92
N ILE A 351 0.73 -25.73 5.42
CA ILE A 351 0.30 -24.60 6.23
C ILE A 351 -1.03 -24.06 5.72
N THR A 352 -2.07 -24.14 6.55
CA THR A 352 -3.38 -23.54 6.27
C THR A 352 -3.44 -22.11 6.83
N LYS A 353 -3.50 -21.11 5.94
CA LYS A 353 -3.60 -19.68 6.32
C LYS A 353 -5.02 -19.12 6.26
N SER A 354 -5.90 -19.75 5.48
CA SER A 354 -7.32 -19.42 5.39
C SER A 354 -8.17 -20.24 6.35
N LEU A 355 -9.39 -19.79 6.60
CA LEU A 355 -10.43 -20.57 7.28
C LEU A 355 -10.94 -21.74 6.44
#